data_AF-A0A3N8D4U5-F1
#
_entry.id   AF-A0A3N8D4U5-F1
#
_cell.length_a   1.000
_cell.length_b   1.000
_cell.length_c   1.000
_cell.angle_alpha   90.00
_cell.angle_beta   90.00
_cell.angle_gamma   90.00
#
_symmetry.space_group_name_H-M   'P 1'
#
loop_
_entity.id
_entity.type
_entity.pdbx_description
1 polymer ?
#
loop_
_entity_poly.entity_id
_entity_poly.type
_entity_poly.pdbx_seq_one_letter_code
_entity_poly.pdbx_strand_id
1 'polypeptide(L)'
;MARIRHDVMRIRCCGALARMAGSSCSCRRAAAHRHALRVCRAGIVEPACVDHDLAILLTKVRQHDVALRGSRAAAWFDAVPASDFTVAQWDAEPDWRGDECNVVLAIARIWYSAATGGIAPKDVAATRAPTRLPDTYRPVLSAARTVYLRGGGEAADMLLSGEPVAAFVRPVRRIVEAMLSA
;
A
#
# COMPACT_ATOMS: atom_id res chain seq x y z
N MET A 1 3.79 30.57 -7.03
CA MET A 1 4.15 29.19 -7.45
C MET A 1 5.07 28.61 -6.40
N ALA A 2 4.56 27.77 -5.49
CA ALA A 2 5.38 27.05 -4.51
C ALA A 2 5.63 25.64 -5.04
N ARG A 3 6.87 25.36 -5.48
CA ARG A 3 7.34 23.98 -5.77
C ARG A 3 7.82 23.39 -4.45
N ILE A 4 7.18 22.33 -3.98
CA ILE A 4 7.63 21.56 -2.82
C ILE A 4 8.66 20.55 -3.36
N ARG A 5 9.96 20.84 -3.22
CA ARG A 5 11.04 19.90 -3.59
C ARG A 5 11.48 19.08 -2.38
N HIS A 6 11.61 17.76 -2.59
CA HIS A 6 12.56 16.84 -1.95
C HIS A 6 12.59 16.68 -0.42
N ASP A 7 11.43 16.68 0.26
CA ASP A 7 11.36 16.35 1.71
C ASP A 7 10.18 15.40 2.05
N VAL A 8 9.90 14.43 1.18
CA VAL A 8 8.62 13.68 1.17
C VAL A 8 8.54 12.50 2.17
N MET A 9 9.56 12.25 2.99
CA MET A 9 9.44 11.32 4.14
C MET A 9 9.11 12.04 5.46
N ARG A 10 9.03 13.38 5.44
CA ARG A 10 8.47 14.22 6.51
C ARG A 10 7.58 15.27 5.87
N ILE A 11 6.30 14.96 5.70
CA ILE A 11 5.31 15.93 5.24
C ILE A 11 5.28 17.12 6.22
N ARG A 12 6.06 18.18 5.95
CA ARG A 12 5.84 19.53 6.51
C ARG A 12 4.65 20.14 5.79
N CYS A 13 3.44 19.72 6.19
CA CYS A 13 2.20 20.32 5.75
C CYS A 13 1.94 21.62 6.52
N CYS A 14 2.72 22.69 6.28
CA CYS A 14 2.29 24.07 6.57
C CYS A 14 3.36 25.08 6.11
N GLY A 15 3.12 25.71 4.96
CA GLY A 15 3.99 26.77 4.45
C GLY A 15 3.27 27.76 3.55
N ALA A 16 2.02 28.12 3.87
CA ALA A 16 1.36 29.28 3.25
C ALA A 16 0.13 29.82 4.02
N LEU A 17 -0.54 29.02 4.87
CA LEU A 17 -1.77 29.43 5.57
C LEU A 17 -1.64 29.60 7.09
N ALA A 18 -0.48 29.31 7.68
CA ALA A 18 -0.27 29.31 9.13
C ALA A 18 -0.03 30.69 9.77
N ARG A 19 -0.46 31.80 9.15
CA ARG A 19 -0.20 33.16 9.67
C ARG A 19 -1.41 33.89 10.25
N MET A 20 -2.58 33.26 10.38
CA MET A 20 -3.76 33.92 10.97
C MET A 20 -4.58 33.11 12.00
N ALA A 21 -4.17 31.91 12.39
CA ALA A 21 -4.84 31.19 13.48
C ALA A 21 -3.83 30.40 14.30
N GLY A 22 -3.62 30.82 15.56
CA GLY A 22 -2.77 30.15 16.54
C GLY A 22 -3.40 28.86 17.08
N SER A 23 -3.61 27.87 16.21
CA SER A 23 -3.95 26.50 16.62
C SER A 23 -3.43 25.50 15.59
N SER A 24 -2.86 24.42 16.10
CA SER A 24 -2.12 23.36 15.39
C SER A 24 -2.93 22.76 14.23
N CYS A 25 -2.33 22.81 13.03
CA CYS A 25 -3.00 22.46 11.78
C CYS A 25 -3.12 20.94 11.57
N SER A 26 -4.33 20.54 11.16
CA SER A 26 -4.80 19.18 10.91
C SER A 26 -4.43 18.65 9.51
N CYS A 27 -4.04 17.39 9.40
CA CYS A 27 -4.26 16.58 8.19
C CYS A 27 -4.95 15.28 8.61
N ARG A 28 -6.28 15.24 8.43
CA ARG A 28 -7.15 14.13 8.84
C ARG A 28 -7.22 13.11 7.71
N ARG A 29 -6.74 11.87 7.96
CA ARG A 29 -7.23 10.70 7.24
C ARG A 29 -8.66 10.42 7.75
N ALA A 30 -9.66 10.59 6.90
CA ALA A 30 -10.96 9.98 7.10
C ALA A 30 -11.01 8.72 6.23
N ALA A 31 -10.50 7.60 6.76
CA ALA A 31 -10.63 6.30 6.10
C ALA A 31 -11.84 5.56 6.67
N ALA A 32 -12.78 5.23 5.79
CA ALA A 32 -14.03 4.57 6.12
C ALA A 32 -13.81 3.06 6.37
N HIS A 33 -13.97 2.64 7.62
CA HIS A 33 -14.32 1.28 8.01
C HIS A 33 -15.27 1.34 9.21
N ARG A 34 -16.21 0.39 9.32
CA ARG A 34 -17.22 0.34 10.41
C ARG A 34 -16.60 0.38 11.82
N HIS A 35 -15.36 -0.10 11.98
CA HIS A 35 -14.60 -0.02 13.23
C HIS A 35 -14.06 1.39 13.49
N ALA A 36 -13.46 2.05 12.50
CA ALA A 36 -12.91 3.41 12.61
C ALA A 36 -13.97 4.46 12.98
N LEU A 37 -15.19 4.35 12.44
CA LEU A 37 -16.31 5.22 12.83
C LEU A 37 -16.70 5.09 14.31
N ARG A 38 -16.51 3.91 14.90
CA ARG A 38 -16.82 3.65 16.32
C ARG A 38 -15.75 4.27 17.23
N VAL A 39 -14.48 4.18 16.82
CA VAL A 39 -13.32 4.79 17.51
C VAL A 39 -13.39 6.31 17.46
N CYS A 40 -13.70 6.90 16.30
CA CYS A 40 -13.90 8.34 16.16
C CYS A 40 -15.08 8.87 16.98
N ARG A 41 -16.20 8.11 17.06
CA ARG A 41 -17.34 8.47 17.92
C ARG A 41 -17.01 8.46 19.40
N ALA A 42 -16.00 7.69 19.82
CA ALA A 42 -15.47 7.70 21.17
C ALA A 42 -14.43 8.82 21.41
N GLY A 43 -14.19 9.70 20.43
CA GLY A 43 -13.23 10.80 20.53
C GLY A 43 -11.76 10.35 20.41
N ILE A 44 -11.51 9.08 20.08
CA ILE A 44 -10.16 8.55 19.92
C ILE A 44 -9.71 8.85 18.49
N VAL A 45 -8.60 9.57 18.37
CA VAL A 45 -7.97 9.92 17.09
C VAL A 45 -6.62 9.24 17.03
N GLU A 46 -6.37 8.48 15.97
CA GLU A 46 -5.06 7.87 15.75
C GLU A 46 -3.99 8.94 15.57
N PRO A 47 -2.84 8.82 16.27
CA PRO A 47 -1.73 9.74 16.09
C PRO A 47 -1.14 9.62 14.68
N ALA A 48 -0.37 10.64 14.27
CA ALA A 48 0.37 10.57 13.02
C ALA A 48 1.36 9.38 13.06
N CYS A 49 1.23 8.49 12.09
CA CYS A 49 2.07 7.31 11.94
C CYS A 49 2.59 7.20 10.50
N VAL A 50 3.69 6.46 10.35
CA VAL A 50 4.15 6.00 9.04
C VAL A 50 3.09 5.06 8.47
N ASP A 51 2.64 5.33 7.25
CA ASP A 51 1.69 4.49 6.53
C ASP A 51 2.36 3.93 5.28
N HIS A 52 2.61 2.63 5.30
CA HIS A 52 3.28 1.90 4.23
C HIS A 52 2.44 1.85 2.93
N ASP A 53 1.11 2.06 3.02
CA ASP A 53 0.23 2.10 1.86
C ASP A 53 0.19 3.47 1.18
N LEU A 54 0.77 4.51 1.80
CA LEU A 54 0.68 5.88 1.29
C LEU A 54 1.31 6.03 -0.11
N ALA A 55 2.43 5.36 -0.37
CA ALA A 55 3.07 5.37 -1.69
C ALA A 55 2.15 4.81 -2.78
N ILE A 56 1.44 3.71 -2.48
CA ILE A 56 0.46 3.09 -3.38
C ILE A 56 -0.74 4.02 -3.57
N LEU A 57 -1.25 4.61 -2.50
CA LEU A 57 -2.41 5.51 -2.54
C LEU A 57 -2.11 6.79 -3.34
N LEU A 58 -0.95 7.39 -3.13
CA LEU A 58 -0.50 8.57 -3.88
C LEU A 58 -0.28 8.24 -5.36
N THR A 59 0.32 7.09 -5.66
CA THR A 59 0.45 6.64 -7.05
C THR A 59 -0.92 6.43 -7.70
N LYS A 60 -1.86 5.81 -6.98
CA LYS A 60 -3.23 5.58 -7.46
C LYS A 60 -3.96 6.88 -7.75
N VAL A 61 -3.96 7.81 -6.79
CA VAL A 61 -4.71 9.06 -6.95
C VAL A 61 -4.08 9.92 -8.04
N ARG A 62 -2.76 9.92 -8.22
CA ARG A 62 -2.13 10.67 -9.33
C ARG A 62 -2.49 10.12 -10.71
N GLN A 63 -2.62 8.80 -10.85
CA GLN A 63 -2.89 8.14 -12.14
C GLN A 63 -4.39 8.01 -12.45
N HIS A 64 -5.23 7.89 -11.43
CA HIS A 64 -6.64 7.53 -11.55
C HIS A 64 -7.54 8.34 -10.60
N ASP A 65 -7.43 9.67 -10.58
CA ASP A 65 -8.34 10.55 -9.84
C ASP A 65 -9.49 11.14 -10.67
N VAL A 66 -10.52 11.53 -9.93
CA VAL A 66 -11.54 12.49 -10.35
C VAL A 66 -11.54 13.62 -9.31
N ALA A 67 -11.12 14.82 -9.72
CA ALA A 67 -11.10 15.97 -8.82
C ALA A 67 -12.53 16.47 -8.57
N LEU A 68 -13.05 16.22 -7.37
CA LEU A 68 -14.34 16.77 -6.96
C LEU A 68 -14.27 18.29 -6.70
N ARG A 69 -13.07 18.81 -6.39
CA ARG A 69 -12.78 20.23 -6.21
C ARG A 69 -11.31 20.52 -6.53
N GLY A 70 -11.06 21.63 -7.22
CA GLY A 70 -9.71 22.08 -7.55
C GLY A 70 -9.05 21.26 -8.66
N SER A 71 -7.72 21.38 -8.78
CA SER A 71 -6.94 20.68 -9.81
C SER A 71 -6.78 19.19 -9.50
N ARG A 72 -6.50 18.41 -10.55
CA ARG A 72 -6.17 16.97 -10.45
C ARG A 72 -4.98 16.71 -9.53
N ALA A 73 -4.93 15.54 -8.92
CA ALA A 73 -3.91 15.15 -7.95
C ALA A 73 -2.48 15.25 -8.50
N ALA A 74 -2.26 14.92 -9.78
CA ALA A 74 -0.96 15.01 -10.43
C ALA A 74 -0.39 16.45 -10.50
N ALA A 75 -1.23 17.49 -10.37
CA ALA A 75 -0.78 18.87 -10.31
C ALA A 75 -0.31 19.30 -8.90
N TRP A 76 -0.71 18.55 -7.86
CA TRP A 76 -0.38 18.82 -6.46
C TRP A 76 0.76 17.95 -5.94
N PHE A 77 0.86 16.72 -6.44
CA PHE A 77 1.83 15.75 -5.98
C PHE A 77 2.81 15.40 -7.09
N ASP A 78 4.10 15.36 -6.73
CA ASP A 78 5.14 14.80 -7.58
C ASP A 78 5.02 13.28 -7.67
N ALA A 79 5.73 12.69 -8.63
CA ALA A 79 5.76 11.23 -8.75
C ALA A 79 6.43 10.61 -7.54
N VAL A 80 5.81 9.54 -7.03
CA VAL A 80 6.33 8.77 -5.91
C VAL A 80 7.57 8.01 -6.41
N PRO A 81 8.75 8.27 -5.83
CA PRO A 81 9.95 7.50 -6.13
C PRO A 81 9.75 6.01 -5.78
N ALA A 82 10.45 5.13 -6.49
CA ALA A 82 10.41 3.70 -6.17
C ALA A 82 10.83 3.43 -4.72
N SER A 83 11.80 4.17 -4.18
CA SER A 83 12.29 4.03 -2.79
C SER A 83 11.24 4.25 -1.70
N ASP A 84 10.11 4.90 -2.02
CA ASP A 84 9.06 5.20 -1.04
C ASP A 84 8.06 4.04 -0.89
N PHE A 85 8.10 3.05 -1.78
CA PHE A 85 7.38 1.79 -1.58
C PHE A 85 8.13 0.91 -0.57
N THR A 86 7.40 0.14 0.23
CA THR A 86 8.01 -0.70 1.26
C THR A 86 7.16 -1.91 1.61
N VAL A 87 7.83 -2.97 2.02
CA VAL A 87 7.27 -4.26 2.49
C VAL A 87 7.71 -4.57 3.93
N ALA A 88 8.32 -3.60 4.62
CA ALA A 88 8.95 -3.77 5.93
C ALA A 88 7.98 -4.14 7.06
N GLN A 89 6.68 -3.89 6.87
CA GLN A 89 5.67 -4.20 7.88
C GLN A 89 5.38 -5.70 8.05
N TRP A 90 5.86 -6.55 7.13
CA TRP A 90 5.64 -7.99 7.17
C TRP A 90 6.96 -8.73 7.39
N ASP A 91 7.43 -8.77 8.63
CA ASP A 91 8.69 -9.43 8.97
C ASP A 91 8.50 -10.91 9.33
N ALA A 92 7.54 -11.20 10.20
CA ALA A 92 7.27 -12.52 10.77
C ALA A 92 5.79 -12.94 10.69
N GLU A 93 5.52 -14.22 10.92
CA GLU A 93 4.17 -14.80 10.82
C GLU A 93 3.06 -14.01 11.55
N PRO A 94 3.30 -13.45 12.76
CA PRO A 94 2.30 -12.62 13.43
C PRO A 94 1.81 -11.43 12.59
N ASP A 95 2.63 -10.90 11.67
CA ASP A 95 2.31 -9.72 10.88
C ASP A 95 1.32 -10.00 9.73
N TRP A 96 1.16 -11.26 9.34
CA TRP A 96 0.24 -11.66 8.27
C TRP A 96 -0.78 -12.72 8.69
N ARG A 97 -0.73 -13.20 9.94
CA ARG A 97 -1.67 -14.18 10.48
C ARG A 97 -3.10 -13.61 10.45
N GLY A 98 -4.00 -14.31 9.76
CA GLY A 98 -5.39 -13.89 9.57
C GLY A 98 -5.61 -12.83 8.49
N ASP A 99 -4.55 -12.39 7.79
CA ASP A 99 -4.62 -11.46 6.66
C ASP A 99 -3.80 -11.94 5.44
N GLU A 100 -3.51 -13.25 5.38
CA GLU A 100 -2.54 -13.87 4.46
C GLU A 100 -2.83 -13.51 2.99
N CYS A 101 -4.10 -13.62 2.58
CA CYS A 101 -4.54 -13.28 1.24
C CYS A 101 -4.26 -11.80 0.90
N ASN A 102 -4.56 -10.88 1.82
CA ASN A 102 -4.35 -9.47 1.58
C ASN A 102 -2.87 -9.12 1.54
N VAL A 103 -2.06 -9.72 2.41
CA VAL A 103 -0.59 -9.53 2.42
C VAL A 103 0.03 -10.00 1.12
N VAL A 104 -0.30 -11.21 0.65
CA VAL A 104 0.20 -11.74 -0.64
C VAL A 104 -0.15 -10.79 -1.80
N LEU A 105 -1.39 -10.32 -1.86
CA LEU A 105 -1.84 -9.39 -2.91
C LEU A 105 -1.21 -8.01 -2.80
N ALA A 106 -0.95 -7.53 -1.58
CA ALA A 106 -0.33 -6.24 -1.35
C ALA A 106 1.15 -6.27 -1.75
N ILE A 107 1.89 -7.31 -1.38
CA ILE A 107 3.28 -7.54 -1.85
C ILE A 107 3.32 -7.58 -3.38
N ALA A 108 2.39 -8.30 -4.03
CA ALA A 108 2.32 -8.35 -5.49
C ALA A 108 2.09 -6.97 -6.12
N ARG A 109 1.25 -6.13 -5.51
CA ARG A 109 1.00 -4.75 -5.96
C ARG A 109 2.22 -3.85 -5.76
N ILE A 110 2.89 -3.95 -4.63
CA ILE A 110 4.10 -3.17 -4.33
C ILE A 110 5.18 -3.51 -5.34
N TRP A 111 5.43 -4.81 -5.55
CA TRP A 111 6.37 -5.28 -6.56
C TRP A 111 6.01 -4.73 -7.95
N TYR A 112 4.74 -4.84 -8.38
CA TYR A 112 4.30 -4.34 -9.69
C TYR A 112 4.53 -2.83 -9.83
N SER A 113 4.19 -2.07 -8.78
CA SER A 113 4.26 -0.61 -8.80
C SER A 113 5.70 -0.13 -8.84
N ALA A 114 6.57 -0.74 -8.03
CA ALA A 114 7.98 -0.42 -8.03
C ALA A 114 8.68 -0.84 -9.35
N ALA A 115 8.30 -1.98 -9.95
CA ALA A 115 8.90 -2.46 -11.19
C ALA A 115 8.45 -1.71 -12.45
N THR A 116 7.28 -1.05 -12.43
CA THR A 116 6.67 -0.44 -13.63
C THR A 116 6.39 1.05 -13.50
N GLY A 117 6.40 1.60 -12.29
CA GLY A 117 5.89 2.95 -11.98
C GLY A 117 4.37 3.09 -12.12
N GLY A 118 3.66 2.04 -12.55
CA GLY A 118 2.21 2.04 -12.71
C GLY A 118 1.49 1.50 -11.48
N ILE A 119 0.16 1.60 -11.47
CA ILE A 119 -0.66 0.90 -10.49
C ILE A 119 -1.59 -0.11 -11.15
N ALA A 120 -1.83 -1.23 -10.47
CA ALA A 120 -2.75 -2.25 -10.93
C ALA A 120 -3.74 -2.66 -9.82
N PRO A 121 -4.94 -3.13 -10.17
CA PRO A 121 -5.82 -3.90 -9.26
C PRO A 121 -5.10 -5.10 -8.64
N LYS A 122 -5.58 -5.58 -7.47
CA LYS A 122 -4.95 -6.69 -6.70
C LYS A 122 -4.79 -7.96 -7.55
N ASP A 123 -5.85 -8.35 -8.24
CA ASP A 123 -5.91 -9.53 -9.12
C ASP A 123 -5.02 -9.40 -10.36
N VAL A 124 -4.97 -8.21 -10.95
CA VAL A 124 -4.11 -7.94 -12.12
C VAL A 124 -2.64 -7.99 -11.70
N ALA A 125 -2.27 -7.38 -10.58
CA ALA A 125 -0.92 -7.44 -10.04
C ALA A 125 -0.50 -8.89 -9.74
N ALA A 126 -1.38 -9.68 -9.11
CA ALA A 126 -1.14 -11.10 -8.83
C ALA A 126 -1.00 -11.96 -10.09
N THR A 127 -1.57 -11.54 -11.22
CA THR A 127 -1.41 -12.21 -12.52
C THR A 127 -0.11 -11.81 -13.22
N ARG A 128 0.35 -10.57 -13.02
CA ARG A 128 1.56 -10.02 -13.66
C ARG A 128 2.84 -10.37 -12.92
N ALA A 129 2.84 -10.39 -11.59
CA ALA A 129 4.01 -10.70 -10.77
C ALA A 129 4.68 -12.05 -11.11
N PRO A 130 3.93 -13.15 -11.37
CA PRO A 130 4.46 -14.43 -11.85
C PRO A 130 5.33 -14.40 -13.10
N THR A 131 5.27 -13.34 -13.92
CA THR A 131 6.06 -13.26 -15.16
C THR A 131 7.53 -12.94 -14.91
N ARG A 132 7.86 -12.44 -13.71
CA ARG A 132 9.23 -12.08 -13.31
C ARG A 132 9.64 -12.64 -11.94
N LEU A 133 8.69 -13.15 -11.16
CA LEU A 133 8.97 -13.91 -9.94
C LEU A 133 9.17 -15.40 -10.26
N PRO A 134 9.99 -16.12 -9.48
CA PRO A 134 10.16 -17.57 -9.62
C PRO A 134 8.83 -18.33 -9.63
N ASP A 135 8.76 -19.38 -10.46
CA ASP A 135 7.55 -20.17 -10.68
C ASP A 135 7.02 -20.83 -9.40
N THR A 136 7.90 -21.08 -8.43
CA THR A 136 7.57 -21.61 -7.10
C THR A 136 6.53 -20.77 -6.36
N TYR A 137 6.43 -19.47 -6.64
CA TYR A 137 5.48 -18.55 -5.98
C TYR A 137 4.12 -18.45 -6.68
N ARG A 138 3.98 -19.01 -7.89
CA ARG A 138 2.74 -18.96 -8.67
C ARG A 138 1.53 -19.57 -7.96
N PRO A 139 1.63 -20.72 -7.25
CA PRO A 139 0.47 -21.30 -6.58
C PRO A 139 -0.13 -20.38 -5.53
N VAL A 140 0.71 -19.74 -4.70
CA VAL A 140 0.26 -18.83 -3.63
C VAL A 140 -0.37 -17.56 -4.22
N LEU A 141 0.22 -16.98 -5.26
CA LEU A 141 -0.35 -15.82 -5.96
C LEU A 141 -1.69 -16.15 -6.64
N SER A 142 -1.81 -17.33 -7.25
CA SER A 142 -3.04 -17.80 -7.90
C SER A 142 -4.14 -18.09 -6.87
N ALA A 143 -3.78 -18.68 -5.73
CA ALA A 143 -4.69 -18.90 -4.61
C ALA A 143 -5.22 -17.57 -4.08
N ALA A 144 -4.33 -16.61 -3.77
CA ALA A 144 -4.72 -15.29 -3.27
C ALA A 144 -5.65 -14.56 -4.26
N ARG A 145 -5.34 -14.63 -5.56
CA ARG A 145 -6.20 -14.08 -6.61
C ARG A 145 -7.57 -14.75 -6.65
N THR A 146 -7.62 -16.07 -6.52
CA THR A 146 -8.87 -16.84 -6.54
C THR A 146 -9.75 -16.46 -5.36
N VAL A 147 -9.18 -16.43 -4.15
CA VAL A 147 -9.89 -16.01 -2.94
C VAL A 147 -10.43 -14.59 -3.06
N TYR A 148 -9.62 -13.66 -3.59
CA TYR A 148 -10.05 -12.28 -3.79
C TYR A 148 -11.20 -12.11 -4.79
N LEU A 149 -11.20 -12.89 -5.88
CA LEU A 149 -12.20 -12.74 -6.96
C LEU A 149 -13.47 -13.56 -6.73
N ARG A 150 -13.35 -14.75 -6.13
CA ARG A 150 -14.42 -15.76 -6.08
C ARG A 150 -14.81 -16.18 -4.67
N GLY A 151 -14.07 -15.74 -3.66
CA GLY A 151 -14.16 -16.28 -2.30
C GLY A 151 -13.26 -17.50 -2.10
N GLY A 152 -13.15 -17.92 -0.83
CA GLY A 152 -12.28 -19.02 -0.37
C GLY A 152 -12.65 -20.39 -0.92
N GLY A 153 -11.88 -21.39 -0.50
CA GLY A 153 -12.10 -22.80 -0.83
C GLY A 153 -10.91 -23.64 -0.39
N GLU A 154 -11.16 -24.88 0.02
CA GLU A 154 -10.19 -25.79 0.67
C GLU A 154 -8.77 -25.73 0.09
N ALA A 155 -8.63 -25.88 -1.23
CA ALA A 155 -7.32 -25.87 -1.88
C ALA A 155 -6.61 -24.48 -1.82
N ALA A 156 -7.37 -23.39 -1.92
CA ALA A 156 -6.82 -22.05 -1.81
C ALA A 156 -6.49 -21.70 -0.35
N ASP A 157 -7.32 -22.14 0.59
CA ASP A 157 -7.14 -21.89 2.04
C ASP A 157 -5.91 -22.65 2.57
N MET A 158 -5.65 -23.86 2.07
CA MET A 158 -4.40 -24.60 2.35
C MET A 158 -3.15 -23.87 1.84
N LEU A 159 -3.23 -23.19 0.69
CA LEU A 159 -2.12 -22.42 0.13
C LEU A 159 -1.96 -21.03 0.76
N LEU A 160 -3.00 -20.54 1.45
CA LEU A 160 -3.04 -19.24 2.11
C LEU A 160 -3.03 -19.38 3.63
N SER A 161 -2.31 -20.37 4.14
CA SER A 161 -2.09 -20.57 5.57
C SER A 161 -0.68 -21.09 5.84
N GLY A 162 -0.14 -20.78 7.01
CA GLY A 162 1.11 -21.36 7.53
C GLY A 162 2.33 -21.23 6.60
N GLU A 163 3.03 -22.35 6.41
CA GLU A 163 4.32 -22.42 5.70
C GLU A 163 4.29 -21.92 4.25
N PRO A 164 3.31 -22.29 3.38
CA PRO A 164 3.22 -21.74 2.03
C PRO A 164 3.28 -20.20 1.96
N VAL A 165 2.61 -19.51 2.89
CA VAL A 165 2.61 -18.05 2.96
C VAL A 165 3.95 -17.53 3.47
N ALA A 166 4.54 -18.16 4.50
CA ALA A 166 5.86 -17.78 5.00
C ALA A 166 6.97 -17.97 3.95
N ALA A 167 6.89 -19.05 3.18
CA ALA A 167 7.78 -19.38 2.06
C ALA A 167 7.61 -18.43 0.87
N PHE A 168 6.47 -17.75 0.75
CA PHE A 168 6.25 -16.66 -0.20
C PHE A 168 6.74 -15.31 0.34
N VAL A 169 6.25 -14.89 1.51
CA VAL A 169 6.45 -13.54 2.05
C VAL A 169 7.93 -13.27 2.26
N ARG A 170 8.66 -14.14 2.97
CA ARG A 170 10.06 -13.86 3.34
C ARG A 170 10.99 -13.70 2.13
N PRO A 171 10.99 -14.61 1.13
CA PRO A 171 11.87 -14.45 -0.02
C PRO A 171 11.44 -13.31 -0.95
N VAL A 172 10.14 -13.16 -1.21
CA VAL A 172 9.64 -12.12 -2.12
C VAL A 172 9.87 -10.73 -1.51
N ARG A 173 9.75 -10.58 -0.19
CA ARG A 173 10.11 -9.36 0.52
C ARG A 173 11.55 -8.94 0.21
N ARG A 174 12.52 -9.85 0.35
CA ARG A 174 13.93 -9.58 0.03
C ARG A 174 14.15 -9.19 -1.43
N ILE A 175 13.44 -9.84 -2.36
CA ILE A 175 13.49 -9.50 -3.79
C ILE A 175 12.99 -8.07 -4.02
N VAL A 176 11.88 -7.70 -3.39
CA VAL A 176 11.30 -6.36 -3.47
C VAL A 176 12.24 -5.33 -2.84
N GLU A 177 12.75 -5.56 -1.64
CA GLU A 177 13.70 -4.66 -0.95
C GLU A 177 14.97 -4.41 -1.76
N ALA A 178 15.55 -5.46 -2.36
CA ALA A 178 16.70 -5.33 -3.24
C ALA A 178 16.39 -4.48 -4.49
N MET A 179 15.20 -4.62 -5.06
CA MET A 179 14.75 -3.82 -6.20
C MET A 179 14.52 -2.34 -5.85
N LEU A 180 14.03 -2.07 -4.63
CA LEU A 180 13.75 -0.72 -4.14
C LEU A 180 15.01 0.05 -3.71
N SER A 181 16.10 -0.67 -3.45
CA SER A 181 17.38 -0.13 -2.99
C SER A 181 18.39 0.09 -4.13
N ALA A 182 18.04 -0.30 -5.36
CA ALA A 182 18.86 -0.19 -6.57
C ALA A 182 18.59 1.13 -7.30
#